data_AF-A0A662D8H3-F1
#
_entry.id   AF-A0A662D8H3-F1
#
_cell.length_a   1.000
_cell.length_b   1.000
_cell.length_c   1.000
_cell.angle_alpha   90.00
_cell.angle_beta   90.00
_cell.angle_gamma   90.00
#
_symmetry.space_group_name_H-M   'P 1'
#
loop_
_entity.id
_entity.type
_entity.pdbx_description
1 polymer ?
#
loop_
_entity_poly.entity_id
_entity_poly.type
_entity_poly.pdbx_seq_one_letter_code
_entity_poly.pdbx_strand_id
1 'polypeptide(L)'
;PDGKLKPEKERVTLLASNVNIPFEVQMSAFVQASVIGEGSPQIVQVSYNAARIAGRDPRKTPFLEGVKRKNISRPTVVGAARARRILDEFVEDFGAELIFLSLDHFTAPPFDPDLYSTPQGSGGLDPAVARVRVEEAIEVMKPLYGKEVDISKELLQSYINYLCSDAIGEYRKDFLGAVDVARPAWSMIDTGELPPILNFALSKDLATAVRKDLDNQDTIIEAEIAATGTSGEEIEHEKLTGEKLENYKNKVVLFAKFVGAEGVSYDIGMKHAAKKGEKHEPDIERLETVQRGLFLELGGNIPFAQHGGTGASRVVRGLVGKDNINTQYLVDGANFFADHYEKNKEAIRGGVKSACGTGIYLKMIIIQAKRAVEKLKETGSFGLAPRLLKVLK
;
A
#
# COMPACT_ATOMS: atom_id res chain seq x y z
N PRO A 1 20.36 17.95 -12.36
CA PRO A 1 21.16 16.87 -11.72
C PRO A 1 21.31 15.70 -12.71
N ASP A 2 22.43 14.98 -12.72
CA ASP A 2 22.77 13.99 -13.76
C ASP A 2 22.14 12.59 -13.57
N GLY A 3 21.25 12.46 -12.57
CA GLY A 3 20.55 11.22 -12.24
C GLY A 3 21.43 10.16 -11.59
N LYS A 4 22.64 10.51 -11.14
CA LYS A 4 23.52 9.56 -10.42
C LYS A 4 23.06 9.37 -8.98
N LEU A 5 23.11 8.13 -8.52
CA LEU A 5 22.84 7.78 -7.15
C LEU A 5 23.93 8.31 -6.22
N LYS A 6 23.52 8.76 -5.02
CA LYS A 6 24.44 9.04 -3.92
C LYS A 6 25.21 7.77 -3.50
N PRO A 7 26.30 7.87 -2.74
CA PRO A 7 26.93 6.69 -2.12
C PRO A 7 25.91 5.91 -1.29
N GLU A 8 25.96 4.57 -1.31
CA GLU A 8 24.98 3.71 -0.63
C GLU A 8 24.81 4.04 0.86
N LYS A 9 25.90 4.38 1.55
CA LYS A 9 25.90 4.81 2.96
C LYS A 9 25.08 6.08 3.26
N GLU A 10 24.78 6.87 2.24
CA GLU A 10 23.96 8.09 2.34
C GLU A 10 22.52 7.89 1.89
N ARG A 11 22.20 6.70 1.37
CA ARG A 11 20.86 6.35 0.89
C ARG A 11 20.01 5.84 2.04
N VAL A 12 18.74 6.19 2.01
CA VAL A 12 17.77 5.87 3.05
C VAL A 12 16.48 5.42 2.38
N THR A 13 15.82 4.44 2.99
CA THR A 13 14.46 4.00 2.65
C THR A 13 13.56 4.24 3.86
N LEU A 14 12.30 4.64 3.64
CA LEU A 14 11.33 4.71 4.73
C LEU A 14 10.71 3.33 4.95
N LEU A 15 10.68 2.89 6.20
CA LEU A 15 9.94 1.68 6.59
C LEU A 15 8.44 1.98 6.63
N ALA A 16 7.64 1.18 5.92
CA ALA A 16 6.20 1.15 6.07
C ALA A 16 5.76 -0.15 6.75
N SER A 17 5.30 -0.03 7.99
CA SER A 17 4.87 -1.15 8.81
C SER A 17 3.35 -1.29 8.77
N ASN A 18 2.87 -2.40 8.24
CA ASN A 18 1.45 -2.70 8.22
C ASN A 18 0.91 -2.94 9.62
N VAL A 19 -0.15 -2.23 9.96
CA VAL A 19 -0.93 -2.45 11.17
C VAL A 19 -2.15 -3.31 10.87
N ASN A 20 -2.33 -4.33 11.70
CA ASN A 20 -3.40 -5.31 11.70
C ASN A 20 -4.03 -5.34 13.11
N ILE A 21 -5.15 -6.04 13.21
CA ILE A 21 -5.92 -6.07 14.44
C ILE A 21 -5.29 -7.05 15.45
N PRO A 22 -5.19 -6.68 16.75
CA PRO A 22 -5.60 -5.41 17.34
C PRO A 22 -4.64 -4.26 17.04
N PHE A 23 -5.17 -3.13 16.56
CA PHE A 23 -4.37 -1.95 16.16
C PHE A 23 -3.55 -1.41 17.33
N GLU A 24 -4.11 -1.44 18.53
CA GLU A 24 -3.50 -0.93 19.75
C GLU A 24 -2.15 -1.58 20.05
N VAL A 25 -2.00 -2.86 19.71
CA VAL A 25 -0.72 -3.55 19.93
C VAL A 25 0.31 -3.13 18.88
N GLN A 26 -0.02 -3.20 17.60
CA GLN A 26 0.96 -2.94 16.56
C GLN A 26 1.30 -1.44 16.45
N MET A 27 0.32 -0.55 16.60
CA MET A 27 0.56 0.90 16.61
C MET A 27 1.44 1.31 17.78
N SER A 28 1.15 0.84 19.00
CA SER A 28 2.02 1.11 20.16
C SER A 28 3.43 0.58 19.93
N ALA A 29 3.58 -0.61 19.32
CA ALA A 29 4.88 -1.18 19.01
C ALA A 29 5.68 -0.34 18.00
N PHE A 30 5.04 0.11 16.92
CA PHE A 30 5.70 0.89 15.87
C PHE A 30 6.02 2.31 16.33
N VAL A 31 5.14 2.95 17.09
CA VAL A 31 5.43 4.25 17.71
C VAL A 31 6.61 4.14 18.67
N GLN A 32 6.65 3.12 19.55
CA GLN A 32 7.82 2.89 20.41
C GLN A 32 9.10 2.63 19.63
N ALA A 33 9.02 1.88 18.53
CA ALA A 33 10.17 1.65 17.65
C ALA A 33 10.67 2.94 16.98
N SER A 34 9.77 3.89 16.70
CA SER A 34 10.11 5.17 16.09
C SER A 34 10.76 6.17 17.04
N VAL A 35 10.54 6.07 18.35
CA VAL A 35 11.09 7.02 19.34
C VAL A 35 12.32 6.51 20.07
N ILE A 36 12.69 5.24 19.88
CA ILE A 36 13.87 4.68 20.53
C ILE A 36 15.16 5.34 19.99
N GLY A 37 16.14 5.53 20.87
CA GLY A 37 17.40 6.19 20.51
C GLY A 37 17.20 7.66 20.22
N GLU A 38 17.68 8.12 19.06
CA GLU A 38 17.48 9.50 18.59
C GLU A 38 16.16 9.72 17.83
N GLY A 39 15.37 8.65 17.65
CA GLY A 39 14.14 8.67 16.88
C GLY A 39 14.33 8.46 15.37
N SER A 40 13.32 7.91 14.70
CA SER A 40 13.37 7.50 13.28
C SER A 40 12.05 7.80 12.58
N PRO A 41 12.07 8.23 11.30
CA PRO A 41 10.85 8.35 10.52
C PRO A 41 10.27 6.96 10.22
N GLN A 42 8.96 6.79 10.40
CA GLN A 42 8.29 5.53 10.08
C GLN A 42 6.88 5.76 9.59
N ILE A 43 6.47 4.96 8.60
CA ILE A 43 5.10 4.93 8.08
C ILE A 43 4.37 3.78 8.78
N VAL A 44 3.19 4.06 9.32
CA VAL A 44 2.26 3.06 9.85
C VAL A 44 1.10 2.91 8.87
N GLN A 45 0.97 1.73 8.28
CA GLN A 45 0.15 1.53 7.09
C GLN A 45 -1.07 0.64 7.36
N VAL A 46 -2.27 1.10 6.98
CA VAL A 46 -3.54 0.41 7.19
C VAL A 46 -4.04 -0.14 5.86
N SER A 47 -4.19 -1.45 5.75
CA SER A 47 -4.76 -2.07 4.55
C SER A 47 -6.27 -1.90 4.48
N TYR A 48 -6.82 -1.96 3.25
CA TYR A 48 -8.26 -1.93 3.03
C TYR A 48 -9.01 -2.98 3.87
N ASN A 49 -8.48 -4.20 3.95
CA ASN A 49 -9.08 -5.26 4.76
C ASN A 49 -9.00 -4.96 6.26
N ALA A 50 -7.87 -4.45 6.76
CA ALA A 50 -7.73 -4.07 8.17
C ALA A 50 -8.72 -2.95 8.55
N ALA A 51 -8.87 -1.94 7.69
CA ALA A 51 -9.87 -0.88 7.86
C ALA A 51 -11.30 -1.44 7.87
N ARG A 52 -11.65 -2.36 6.98
CA ARG A 52 -12.99 -3.00 6.98
C ARG A 52 -13.28 -3.75 8.27
N ILE A 53 -12.33 -4.54 8.79
CA ILE A 53 -12.52 -5.27 10.05
C ILE A 53 -12.61 -4.29 11.23
N ALA A 54 -11.73 -3.27 11.28
CA ALA A 54 -11.76 -2.25 12.33
C ALA A 54 -13.06 -1.43 12.29
N GLY A 55 -13.64 -1.24 11.11
CA GLY A 55 -14.95 -0.64 10.85
C GLY A 55 -16.15 -1.53 11.18
N ARG A 56 -15.89 -2.79 11.54
CA ARG A 56 -16.87 -3.85 11.79
C ARG A 56 -17.72 -4.20 10.57
N ASP A 57 -17.12 -4.29 9.38
CA ASP A 57 -17.85 -4.74 8.19
C ASP A 57 -18.50 -6.12 8.42
N PRO A 58 -19.84 -6.26 8.29
CA PRO A 58 -20.55 -7.54 8.46
C PRO A 58 -20.06 -8.67 7.56
N ARG A 59 -19.44 -8.34 6.42
CA ARG A 59 -18.87 -9.32 5.48
C ARG A 59 -17.50 -9.84 5.92
N LYS A 60 -16.85 -9.20 6.89
CA LYS A 60 -15.48 -9.50 7.33
C LYS A 60 -15.36 -9.75 8.84
N THR A 61 -16.34 -9.30 9.62
CA THR A 61 -16.31 -9.39 11.08
C THR A 61 -17.49 -10.24 11.56
N PRO A 62 -17.27 -11.30 12.35
CA PRO A 62 -18.37 -12.05 12.93
C PRO A 62 -19.08 -11.20 14.00
N PHE A 63 -20.40 -11.35 14.07
CA PHE A 63 -21.24 -10.75 15.09
C PHE A 63 -21.88 -11.85 15.92
N LEU A 64 -22.03 -11.61 17.23
CA LEU A 64 -22.86 -12.46 18.09
C LEU A 64 -24.29 -12.48 17.56
N GLU A 65 -24.98 -13.60 17.72
CA GLU A 65 -26.38 -13.74 17.34
C GLU A 65 -27.24 -12.58 17.89
N GLY A 66 -28.11 -12.02 17.03
CA GLY A 66 -28.94 -10.86 17.35
C GLY A 66 -28.23 -9.50 17.30
N VAL A 67 -26.90 -9.46 17.23
CA VAL A 67 -26.14 -8.20 17.12
C VAL A 67 -25.97 -7.81 15.65
N LYS A 68 -26.36 -6.58 15.32
CA LYS A 68 -26.15 -5.98 13.99
C LYS A 68 -25.40 -4.67 14.10
N ARG A 69 -24.58 -4.37 13.11
CA ARG A 69 -23.97 -3.04 12.97
C ARG A 69 -25.08 -2.02 12.67
N LYS A 70 -25.29 -1.08 13.60
CA LYS A 70 -26.28 0.02 13.46
C LYS A 70 -25.73 1.24 12.72
N ASN A 71 -24.41 1.46 12.75
CA ASN A 71 -23.81 2.58 12.04
C ASN A 71 -24.07 2.43 10.53
N ILE A 72 -24.60 3.47 9.90
CA ILE A 72 -24.89 3.49 8.45
C ILE A 72 -23.69 3.91 7.60
N SER A 73 -22.68 4.50 8.23
CA SER A 73 -21.44 4.95 7.56
C SER A 73 -20.68 3.75 7.00
N ARG A 74 -19.91 3.96 5.92
CA ARG A 74 -19.12 2.90 5.29
C ARG A 74 -18.11 2.30 6.28
N PRO A 75 -18.05 0.96 6.45
CA PRO A 75 -17.14 0.34 7.42
C PRO A 75 -15.69 0.74 7.23
N THR A 76 -15.18 0.74 6.00
CA THR A 76 -13.80 1.10 5.69
C THR A 76 -13.43 2.48 6.20
N VAL A 77 -14.27 3.48 5.90
CA VAL A 77 -14.09 4.87 6.34
C VAL A 77 -14.05 4.96 7.87
N VAL A 78 -14.97 4.26 8.55
CA VAL A 78 -14.98 4.21 10.04
C VAL A 78 -13.70 3.56 10.58
N GLY A 79 -13.20 2.51 9.92
CA GLY A 79 -11.97 1.83 10.31
C GLY A 79 -10.72 2.69 10.12
N ALA A 80 -10.61 3.40 8.99
CA ALA A 80 -9.53 4.33 8.71
C ALA A 80 -9.51 5.49 9.72
N ALA A 81 -10.67 6.07 10.04
CA ALA A 81 -10.81 7.09 11.07
C ALA A 81 -10.42 6.57 12.46
N ARG A 82 -10.73 5.31 12.79
CA ARG A 82 -10.30 4.67 14.04
C ARG A 82 -8.79 4.50 14.10
N ALA A 83 -8.20 4.01 13.01
CA ALA A 83 -6.76 3.84 12.91
C ALA A 83 -6.03 5.17 13.13
N ARG A 84 -6.51 6.25 12.50
CA ARG A 84 -5.95 7.59 12.70
C ARG A 84 -5.96 8.03 14.17
N ARG A 85 -7.12 7.97 14.83
CA ARG A 85 -7.24 8.37 16.24
C ARG A 85 -6.35 7.57 17.17
N ILE A 86 -6.32 6.24 17.02
CA ILE A 86 -5.46 5.38 17.85
C ILE A 86 -3.99 5.70 17.62
N LEU A 87 -3.57 5.95 16.37
CA LEU A 87 -2.20 6.34 16.09
C LEU A 87 -1.84 7.69 16.72
N ASP A 88 -2.72 8.69 16.60
CA ASP A 88 -2.52 10.01 17.19
C ASP A 88 -2.37 9.94 18.71
N GLU A 89 -3.18 9.14 19.41
CA GLU A 89 -3.08 8.92 20.85
C GLU A 89 -1.68 8.40 21.25
N PHE A 90 -1.16 7.38 20.55
CA PHE A 90 0.19 6.89 20.85
C PHE A 90 1.29 7.87 20.44
N VAL A 91 1.12 8.58 19.32
CA VAL A 91 2.08 9.61 18.90
C VAL A 91 2.20 10.70 19.96
N GLU A 92 1.08 11.11 20.57
CA GLU A 92 1.05 12.05 21.69
C GLU A 92 1.72 11.48 22.94
N ASP A 93 1.34 10.26 23.36
CA ASP A 93 1.89 9.59 24.54
C ASP A 93 3.41 9.45 24.52
N PHE A 94 3.99 9.17 23.33
CA PHE A 94 5.41 8.90 23.16
C PHE A 94 6.21 10.06 22.56
N GLY A 95 5.55 11.15 22.14
CA GLY A 95 6.21 12.28 21.48
C GLY A 95 6.83 11.93 20.12
N ALA A 96 6.16 11.11 19.32
CA ALA A 96 6.71 10.56 18.07
C ALA A 96 6.53 11.50 16.87
N GLU A 97 7.40 12.51 16.73
CA GLU A 97 7.26 13.59 15.74
C GLU A 97 7.29 13.15 14.25
N LEU A 98 7.84 11.98 13.92
CA LEU A 98 8.03 11.52 12.53
C LEU A 98 7.31 10.18 12.25
N ILE A 99 6.09 10.06 12.76
CA ILE A 99 5.17 8.95 12.43
C ILE A 99 4.13 9.43 11.42
N PHE A 100 3.94 8.64 10.36
CA PHE A 100 3.01 8.98 9.29
C PHE A 100 2.01 7.85 9.06
N LEU A 101 0.72 8.17 9.07
CA LEU A 101 -0.31 7.22 8.67
C LEU A 101 -0.30 7.06 7.15
N SER A 102 -0.45 5.81 6.67
CA SER A 102 -0.63 5.50 5.26
C SER A 102 -1.77 4.51 5.04
N LEU A 103 -2.37 4.54 3.84
CA LEU A 103 -3.31 3.53 3.36
C LEU A 103 -2.59 2.56 2.40
N ASP A 104 -2.67 1.25 2.68
CA ASP A 104 -2.17 0.15 1.82
C ASP A 104 -3.21 -0.32 0.80
N HIS A 105 -2.79 -1.14 -0.17
CA HIS A 105 -3.60 -1.80 -1.22
C HIS A 105 -5.12 -1.61 -1.07
N PHE A 106 -5.62 -0.51 -1.62
CA PHE A 106 -7.04 -0.38 -1.95
C PHE A 106 -7.24 -1.03 -3.33
N THR A 107 -7.32 -2.35 -3.33
CA THR A 107 -7.45 -3.16 -4.55
C THR A 107 -8.79 -2.91 -5.22
N ALA A 108 -8.75 -2.56 -6.51
CA ALA A 108 -9.94 -2.40 -7.32
C ALA A 108 -10.73 -3.71 -7.45
N PRO A 109 -12.06 -3.65 -7.60
CA PRO A 109 -12.86 -4.82 -7.97
C PRO A 109 -12.32 -5.47 -9.26
N PRO A 110 -12.27 -6.81 -9.38
CA PRO A 110 -11.75 -7.46 -10.57
C PRO A 110 -12.60 -7.11 -11.81
N PHE A 111 -11.94 -7.06 -12.97
CA PHE A 111 -12.59 -6.86 -14.24
C PHE A 111 -12.84 -8.20 -14.95
N ASP A 112 -14.07 -8.40 -15.42
CA ASP A 112 -14.48 -9.54 -16.23
C ASP A 112 -15.24 -9.02 -17.46
N PRO A 113 -14.71 -9.23 -18.69
CA PRO A 113 -15.31 -8.67 -19.90
C PRO A 113 -16.72 -9.18 -20.18
N ASP A 114 -17.06 -10.41 -19.76
CA ASP A 114 -18.37 -11.01 -19.97
C ASP A 114 -19.38 -10.45 -18.97
N LEU A 115 -18.99 -10.33 -17.70
CA LEU A 115 -19.83 -9.70 -16.67
C LEU A 115 -20.18 -8.25 -17.03
N TYR A 116 -19.19 -7.49 -17.51
CA TYR A 116 -19.37 -6.08 -17.85
C TYR A 116 -19.77 -5.86 -19.32
N SER A 117 -20.07 -6.90 -20.09
CA SER A 117 -20.68 -6.76 -21.43
C SER A 117 -22.03 -6.01 -21.38
N THR A 118 -22.67 -5.98 -20.21
CA THR A 118 -23.86 -5.19 -19.91
C THR A 118 -23.65 -4.34 -18.64
N PRO A 119 -24.41 -3.25 -18.46
CA PRO A 119 -24.28 -2.39 -17.27
C PRO A 119 -24.56 -3.13 -15.96
N GLN A 120 -23.67 -2.97 -14.97
CA GLN A 120 -23.77 -3.55 -13.63
C GLN A 120 -24.05 -2.48 -12.58
N GLY A 121 -25.16 -1.74 -12.76
CA GLY A 121 -25.54 -0.61 -11.92
C GLY A 121 -25.10 0.75 -12.47
N SER A 122 -25.10 1.77 -11.60
CA SER A 122 -24.83 3.17 -11.97
C SER A 122 -24.14 3.97 -10.85
N GLY A 123 -23.58 3.29 -9.85
CA GLY A 123 -22.95 3.92 -8.71
C GLY A 123 -21.55 4.48 -8.95
N GLY A 124 -20.93 4.13 -10.09
CA GLY A 124 -19.57 4.53 -10.50
C GLY A 124 -19.52 5.89 -11.19
N LEU A 125 -18.70 5.99 -12.24
CA LEU A 125 -18.57 7.20 -13.05
C LEU A 125 -19.79 7.42 -13.95
N ASP A 126 -20.01 8.68 -14.32
CA ASP A 126 -20.93 9.01 -15.42
C ASP A 126 -20.42 8.37 -16.74
N PRO A 127 -21.29 7.80 -17.59
CA PRO A 127 -20.86 7.12 -18.82
C PRO A 127 -20.03 7.96 -19.78
N ALA A 128 -20.29 9.27 -19.88
CA ALA A 128 -19.48 10.16 -20.71
C ALA A 128 -18.09 10.37 -20.10
N VAL A 129 -18.00 10.54 -18.78
CA VAL A 129 -16.71 10.64 -18.08
C VAL A 129 -15.91 9.35 -18.19
N ALA A 130 -16.56 8.19 -17.98
CA ALA A 130 -15.94 6.88 -18.13
C ALA A 130 -15.37 6.67 -19.54
N ARG A 131 -16.14 7.01 -20.57
CA ARG A 131 -15.69 6.96 -21.98
C ARG A 131 -14.46 7.82 -22.20
N VAL A 132 -14.49 9.08 -21.79
CA VAL A 132 -13.36 10.00 -21.93
C VAL A 132 -12.11 9.45 -21.25
N ARG A 133 -12.23 8.90 -20.03
CA ARG A 133 -11.07 8.32 -19.32
C ARG A 133 -10.44 7.13 -20.04
N VAL A 134 -11.25 6.26 -20.63
CA VAL A 134 -10.76 5.11 -21.39
C VAL A 134 -10.12 5.56 -22.70
N GLU A 135 -10.74 6.50 -23.42
CA GLU A 135 -10.23 7.03 -24.68
C GLU A 135 -8.93 7.83 -24.48
N GLU A 136 -8.84 8.66 -23.44
CA GLU A 136 -7.61 9.38 -23.04
C GLU A 136 -6.47 8.40 -22.73
N ALA A 137 -6.74 7.32 -22.00
CA ALA A 137 -5.75 6.30 -21.69
C ALA A 137 -5.24 5.62 -22.97
N ILE A 138 -6.15 5.20 -23.88
CA ILE A 138 -5.78 4.60 -25.17
C ILE A 138 -4.91 5.55 -25.98
N GLU A 139 -5.31 6.81 -26.11
CA GLU A 139 -4.58 7.82 -26.89
C GLU A 139 -3.15 8.00 -26.39
N VAL A 140 -2.97 8.17 -25.07
CA VAL A 140 -1.66 8.39 -24.46
C VAL A 140 -0.79 7.13 -24.51
N MET A 141 -1.38 5.95 -24.40
CA MET A 141 -0.66 4.68 -24.44
C MET A 141 -0.24 4.27 -25.85
N LYS A 142 -0.99 4.64 -26.89
CA LYS A 142 -0.81 4.16 -28.27
C LYS A 142 0.62 4.24 -28.82
N PRO A 143 1.39 5.33 -28.61
CA PRO A 143 2.77 5.42 -29.13
C PRO A 143 3.71 4.37 -28.56
N LEU A 144 3.44 3.84 -27.36
CA LEU A 144 4.32 2.95 -26.63
C LEU A 144 3.80 1.51 -26.53
N TYR A 145 2.49 1.34 -26.38
CA TYR A 145 1.83 0.05 -26.27
C TYR A 145 1.41 -0.50 -27.65
N GLY A 146 1.31 0.35 -28.67
CA GLY A 146 0.97 -0.07 -30.03
C GLY A 146 -0.34 -0.86 -30.08
N LYS A 147 -0.27 -2.08 -30.60
CA LYS A 147 -1.44 -2.97 -30.76
C LYS A 147 -2.04 -3.45 -29.44
N GLU A 148 -1.30 -3.41 -28.32
CA GLU A 148 -1.81 -3.83 -27.00
C GLU A 148 -3.03 -2.99 -26.56
N VAL A 149 -3.20 -1.77 -27.11
CA VAL A 149 -4.33 -0.88 -26.81
C VAL A 149 -5.32 -0.72 -27.95
N ASP A 150 -5.15 -1.43 -29.06
CA ASP A 150 -6.11 -1.47 -30.16
C ASP A 150 -7.25 -2.46 -29.80
N ILE A 151 -8.23 -1.98 -29.02
CA ILE A 151 -9.36 -2.78 -28.52
C ILE A 151 -10.60 -2.72 -29.43
N SER A 152 -11.45 -3.75 -29.35
CA SER A 152 -12.73 -3.78 -30.07
C SER A 152 -13.76 -2.83 -29.45
N LYS A 153 -14.84 -2.52 -30.19
CA LYS A 153 -15.93 -1.67 -29.69
C LYS A 153 -16.65 -2.31 -28.50
N GLU A 154 -16.77 -3.62 -28.52
CA GLU A 154 -17.40 -4.42 -27.47
C GLU A 154 -16.57 -4.34 -26.18
N LEU A 155 -15.24 -4.52 -26.28
CA LEU A 155 -14.35 -4.41 -25.12
C LEU A 155 -14.30 -2.98 -24.56
N LEU A 156 -14.28 -1.96 -25.43
CA LEU A 156 -14.41 -0.56 -25.01
C LEU A 156 -15.69 -0.34 -24.21
N GLN A 157 -16.83 -0.90 -24.66
CA GLN A 157 -18.08 -0.78 -23.93
C GLN A 157 -18.05 -1.53 -22.59
N SER A 158 -17.39 -2.69 -22.51
CA SER A 158 -17.19 -3.41 -21.24
C SER A 158 -16.36 -2.60 -20.24
N TYR A 159 -15.31 -1.90 -20.70
CA TYR A 159 -14.52 -1.00 -19.84
C TYR A 159 -15.36 0.16 -19.31
N ILE A 160 -16.19 0.77 -20.16
CA ILE A 160 -17.10 1.84 -19.74
C ILE A 160 -18.10 1.32 -18.70
N ASN A 161 -18.73 0.17 -18.95
CA ASN A 161 -19.69 -0.45 -18.04
C ASN A 161 -19.06 -0.80 -16.68
N TYR A 162 -17.80 -1.28 -16.69
CA TYR A 162 -17.03 -1.52 -15.47
C TYR A 162 -16.84 -0.25 -14.65
N LEU A 163 -16.36 0.83 -15.26
CA LEU A 163 -16.14 2.11 -14.56
C LEU A 163 -17.44 2.77 -14.06
N CYS A 164 -18.58 2.49 -14.68
CA CYS A 164 -19.90 2.96 -14.25
C CYS A 164 -20.54 2.10 -13.15
N SER A 165 -19.99 0.91 -12.89
CA SER A 165 -20.64 -0.10 -12.04
C SER A 165 -20.77 0.30 -10.58
N ASP A 166 -21.71 -0.33 -9.87
CA ASP A 166 -21.88 -0.14 -8.43
C ASP A 166 -20.63 -0.57 -7.65
N ALA A 167 -19.91 -1.59 -8.11
CA ALA A 167 -18.68 -2.06 -7.50
C ALA A 167 -17.58 -0.97 -7.51
N ILE A 168 -17.40 -0.28 -8.64
CA ILE A 168 -16.47 0.86 -8.73
C ILE A 168 -16.97 2.03 -7.89
N GLY A 169 -18.27 2.29 -7.90
CA GLY A 169 -18.88 3.30 -7.05
C GLY A 169 -18.62 3.10 -5.56
N GLU A 170 -18.77 1.88 -5.08
CA GLU A 170 -18.46 1.50 -3.70
C GLU A 170 -16.98 1.65 -3.38
N TYR A 171 -16.12 1.13 -4.25
CA TYR A 171 -14.66 1.20 -4.12
C TYR A 171 -14.16 2.65 -4.06
N ARG A 172 -14.58 3.51 -5.00
CA ARG A 172 -14.22 4.94 -5.04
C ARG A 172 -14.66 5.65 -3.76
N LYS A 173 -15.89 5.40 -3.29
CA LYS A 173 -16.40 5.98 -2.03
C LYS A 173 -15.63 5.51 -0.80
N ASP A 174 -15.21 4.24 -0.77
CA ASP A 174 -14.39 3.71 0.32
C ASP A 174 -12.99 4.31 0.34
N PHE A 175 -12.32 4.43 -0.82
CA PHE A 175 -11.00 5.04 -0.92
C PHE A 175 -11.02 6.53 -0.57
N LEU A 176 -11.84 7.33 -1.27
CA LEU A 176 -11.90 8.78 -1.04
C LEU A 176 -12.37 9.11 0.38
N GLY A 177 -13.36 8.37 0.88
CA GLY A 177 -13.81 8.53 2.26
C GLY A 177 -12.72 8.20 3.27
N ALA A 178 -11.91 7.16 3.03
CA ALA A 178 -10.79 6.81 3.92
C ALA A 178 -9.70 7.89 3.89
N VAL A 179 -9.36 8.43 2.70
CA VAL A 179 -8.39 9.53 2.55
C VAL A 179 -8.86 10.77 3.31
N ASP A 180 -10.12 11.18 3.12
CA ASP A 180 -10.69 12.38 3.75
C ASP A 180 -10.63 12.31 5.30
N VAL A 181 -11.10 11.19 5.87
CA VAL A 181 -11.21 11.08 7.34
C VAL A 181 -9.90 10.72 8.04
N ALA A 182 -9.00 10.00 7.37
CA ALA A 182 -7.74 9.56 7.98
C ALA A 182 -6.60 10.53 7.71
N ARG A 183 -6.72 11.38 6.68
CA ARG A 183 -5.69 12.33 6.22
C ARG A 183 -4.29 11.69 6.23
N PRO A 184 -4.12 10.57 5.52
CA PRO A 184 -2.84 9.87 5.48
C PRO A 184 -1.80 10.76 4.78
N ALA A 185 -0.53 10.59 5.14
CA ALA A 185 0.58 11.19 4.39
C ALA A 185 0.79 10.48 3.05
N TRP A 186 0.26 9.26 2.89
CA TRP A 186 0.50 8.40 1.75
C TRP A 186 -0.68 7.46 1.50
N SER A 187 -1.22 7.45 0.29
CA SER A 187 -2.39 6.65 -0.10
C SER A 187 -2.11 5.83 -1.35
N MET A 188 -2.27 4.51 -1.25
CA MET A 188 -2.04 3.62 -2.36
C MET A 188 -3.33 3.28 -3.12
N ILE A 189 -3.32 3.54 -4.43
CA ILE A 189 -4.29 3.04 -5.40
C ILE A 189 -3.73 1.73 -5.96
N ASP A 190 -4.44 0.63 -5.73
CA ASP A 190 -4.08 -0.67 -6.28
C ASP A 190 -5.06 -1.05 -7.40
N THR A 191 -4.66 -0.72 -8.62
CA THR A 191 -5.33 -1.11 -9.86
C THR A 191 -4.44 -2.00 -10.73
N GLY A 192 -3.38 -2.57 -10.15
CA GLY A 192 -2.33 -3.29 -10.87
C GLY A 192 -2.86 -4.50 -11.66
N GLU A 193 -3.80 -5.22 -11.08
CA GLU A 193 -4.45 -6.42 -11.66
C GLU A 193 -5.44 -6.11 -12.80
N LEU A 194 -5.76 -4.83 -13.04
CA LEU A 194 -6.65 -4.46 -14.13
C LEU A 194 -5.91 -4.46 -15.48
N PRO A 195 -6.63 -4.69 -16.60
CA PRO A 195 -6.08 -4.46 -17.92
C PRO A 195 -5.42 -3.07 -18.03
N PRO A 196 -4.30 -2.92 -18.76
CA PRO A 196 -3.52 -1.68 -18.76
C PRO A 196 -4.33 -0.39 -18.98
N ILE A 197 -5.29 -0.40 -19.91
CA ILE A 197 -6.17 0.76 -20.17
C ILE A 197 -7.01 1.12 -18.94
N LEU A 198 -7.59 0.11 -18.26
CA LEU A 198 -8.37 0.32 -17.05
C LEU A 198 -7.50 0.74 -15.86
N ASN A 199 -6.28 0.19 -15.75
CA ASN A 199 -5.32 0.61 -14.73
C ASN A 199 -5.01 2.12 -14.87
N PHE A 200 -4.67 2.58 -16.08
CA PHE A 200 -4.45 4.01 -16.36
C PHE A 200 -5.70 4.85 -16.06
N ALA A 201 -6.86 4.47 -16.60
CA ALA A 201 -8.09 5.24 -16.50
C ALA A 201 -8.58 5.40 -15.04
N LEU A 202 -8.64 4.30 -14.27
CA LEU A 202 -9.14 4.32 -12.90
C LEU A 202 -8.13 4.96 -11.93
N SER A 203 -6.82 4.69 -12.08
CA SER A 203 -5.79 5.38 -11.30
C SER A 203 -5.86 6.90 -11.50
N LYS A 204 -6.02 7.35 -12.75
CA LYS A 204 -6.16 8.78 -13.05
C LYS A 204 -7.40 9.40 -12.41
N ASP A 205 -8.54 8.71 -12.47
CA ASP A 205 -9.77 9.20 -11.85
C ASP A 205 -9.60 9.40 -10.34
N LEU A 206 -9.08 8.38 -9.64
CA LEU A 206 -8.88 8.42 -8.20
C LEU A 206 -7.88 9.48 -7.77
N ALA A 207 -6.73 9.57 -8.44
CA ALA A 207 -5.73 10.61 -8.17
C ALA A 207 -6.31 12.01 -8.37
N THR A 208 -7.07 12.20 -9.47
CA THR A 208 -7.76 13.46 -9.76
C THR A 208 -8.80 13.80 -8.70
N ALA A 209 -9.57 12.81 -8.24
CA ALA A 209 -10.59 12.98 -7.23
C ALA A 209 -9.99 13.39 -5.87
N VAL A 210 -8.87 12.79 -5.46
CA VAL A 210 -8.18 13.24 -4.24
C VAL A 210 -7.72 14.69 -4.36
N ARG A 211 -7.17 15.07 -5.52
CA ARG A 211 -6.62 16.42 -5.74
C ARG A 211 -7.69 17.49 -5.95
N LYS A 212 -8.81 17.16 -6.59
CA LYS A 212 -9.85 18.14 -6.97
C LYS A 212 -11.11 18.04 -6.13
N ASP A 213 -11.61 16.84 -5.86
CA ASP A 213 -12.86 16.64 -5.15
C ASP A 213 -12.65 16.78 -3.63
N LEU A 214 -11.51 16.28 -3.12
CA LEU A 214 -11.15 16.40 -1.70
C LEU A 214 -10.25 17.60 -1.38
N ASP A 215 -9.77 18.32 -2.40
CA ASP A 215 -8.79 19.41 -2.28
C ASP A 215 -7.56 19.03 -1.40
N ASN A 216 -7.10 17.79 -1.52
CA ASN A 216 -5.99 17.27 -0.72
C ASN A 216 -4.71 17.26 -1.56
N GLN A 217 -3.79 18.17 -1.26
CA GLN A 217 -2.45 18.25 -1.88
C GLN A 217 -1.36 17.58 -1.03
N ASP A 218 -1.68 17.14 0.18
CA ASP A 218 -0.69 16.71 1.18
C ASP A 218 -0.41 15.19 1.14
N THR A 219 -1.40 14.38 0.74
CA THR A 219 -1.21 12.92 0.64
C THR A 219 -0.44 12.58 -0.62
N ILE A 220 0.67 11.85 -0.50
CA ILE A 220 1.32 11.19 -1.64
C ILE A 220 0.36 10.16 -2.23
N ILE A 221 0.17 10.16 -3.55
CA ILE A 221 -0.57 9.12 -4.28
C ILE A 221 0.40 8.10 -4.85
N GLU A 222 0.41 6.89 -4.28
CA GLU A 222 1.10 5.73 -4.83
C GLU A 222 0.18 4.99 -5.79
N ALA A 223 0.67 4.70 -7.00
CA ALA A 223 -0.05 3.91 -8.00
C ALA A 223 0.76 2.69 -8.44
N GLU A 224 0.08 1.56 -8.62
CA GLU A 224 0.69 0.29 -8.99
C GLU A 224 0.57 -0.02 -10.48
N ILE A 225 1.70 -0.37 -11.10
CA ILE A 225 1.74 -0.94 -12.44
C ILE A 225 2.28 -2.38 -12.34
N ALA A 226 1.37 -3.36 -12.48
CA ALA A 226 1.78 -4.77 -12.51
C ALA A 226 2.56 -5.08 -13.80
N ALA A 227 3.44 -6.09 -13.72
CA ALA A 227 3.99 -6.71 -14.92
C ALA A 227 2.82 -7.30 -15.72
N THR A 228 2.75 -6.92 -17.00
CA THR A 228 1.73 -7.31 -17.97
C THR A 228 1.21 -8.74 -17.78
N GLY A 229 0.01 -8.89 -17.20
CA GLY A 229 -0.75 -10.13 -17.20
C GLY A 229 -2.13 -9.98 -16.59
N THR A 230 -3.04 -10.80 -17.08
CA THR A 230 -4.44 -10.89 -16.67
C THR A 230 -4.58 -11.29 -15.20
N SER A 231 -5.58 -10.74 -14.53
CA SER A 231 -5.85 -10.94 -13.10
C SER A 231 -5.77 -12.41 -12.68
N GLY A 232 -4.97 -12.71 -11.65
CA GLY A 232 -5.04 -13.97 -10.91
C GLY A 232 -4.07 -15.10 -11.29
N GLU A 233 -3.12 -14.89 -12.20
CA GLU A 233 -2.02 -15.84 -12.44
C GLU A 233 -0.76 -15.44 -11.67
N GLU A 234 -0.09 -16.40 -11.01
CA GLU A 234 1.24 -16.19 -10.43
C GLU A 234 2.25 -16.07 -11.59
N ILE A 235 2.49 -14.85 -12.04
CA ILE A 235 3.45 -14.59 -13.13
C ILE A 235 4.85 -14.68 -12.54
N GLU A 236 5.66 -15.61 -13.04
CA GLU A 236 7.07 -15.70 -12.70
C GLU A 236 7.79 -14.43 -13.15
N HIS A 237 8.63 -13.87 -12.28
CA HIS A 237 9.37 -12.65 -12.58
C HIS A 237 10.32 -12.85 -13.77
N GLU A 238 10.02 -12.23 -14.92
CA GLU A 238 10.93 -12.17 -16.06
C GLU A 238 11.93 -11.04 -15.85
N LYS A 239 13.23 -11.33 -15.80
CA LYS A 239 14.27 -10.30 -15.78
C LYS A 239 14.41 -9.66 -17.17
N LEU A 240 14.12 -8.36 -17.26
CA LEU A 240 14.24 -7.58 -18.50
C LEU A 240 15.64 -6.98 -18.64
N THR A 241 16.16 -6.90 -19.86
CA THR A 241 17.46 -6.27 -20.19
C THR A 241 17.39 -5.49 -21.50
N GLY A 242 18.35 -4.59 -21.73
CA GLY A 242 18.49 -3.84 -22.98
C GLY A 242 17.22 -3.06 -23.37
N GLU A 243 16.82 -3.16 -24.63
CA GLU A 243 15.65 -2.44 -25.17
C GLU A 243 14.33 -2.82 -24.47
N LYS A 244 14.19 -4.08 -24.02
CA LYS A 244 12.99 -4.50 -23.27
C LYS A 244 12.87 -3.75 -21.94
N LEU A 245 13.98 -3.61 -21.22
CA LEU A 245 14.01 -2.88 -19.95
C LEU A 245 13.78 -1.38 -20.17
N GLU A 246 14.35 -0.82 -21.24
CA GLU A 246 14.15 0.58 -21.58
C GLU A 246 12.68 0.88 -21.97
N ASN A 247 12.06 -0.03 -22.71
CA ASN A 247 10.63 0.03 -23.02
C ASN A 247 9.77 -0.06 -21.76
N TYR A 248 10.09 -0.97 -20.84
CA TYR A 248 9.42 -1.08 -19.55
C TYR A 248 9.53 0.21 -18.73
N LYS A 249 10.75 0.79 -18.66
CA LYS A 249 10.99 2.10 -18.05
C LYS A 249 10.11 3.19 -18.67
N ASN A 250 9.99 3.24 -19.99
CA ASN A 250 9.10 4.19 -20.67
C ASN A 250 7.63 3.95 -20.27
N LYS A 251 7.18 2.69 -20.12
CA LYS A 251 5.81 2.35 -19.71
C LYS A 251 5.51 2.86 -18.30
N VAL A 252 6.43 2.66 -17.35
CA VAL A 252 6.30 3.16 -15.97
C VAL A 252 6.30 4.69 -15.92
N VAL A 253 7.21 5.35 -16.66
CA VAL A 253 7.26 6.83 -16.72
C VAL A 253 5.96 7.39 -17.28
N LEU A 254 5.43 6.81 -18.36
CA LEU A 254 4.18 7.21 -18.97
C LEU A 254 3.02 7.07 -17.97
N PHE A 255 2.94 5.95 -17.26
CA PHE A 255 1.91 5.70 -16.25
C PHE A 255 1.97 6.73 -15.12
N ALA A 256 3.14 6.93 -14.51
CA ALA A 256 3.33 7.88 -13.43
C ALA A 256 2.92 9.30 -13.87
N LYS A 257 3.36 9.73 -15.06
CA LYS A 257 3.02 11.04 -15.63
C LYS A 257 1.52 11.19 -15.91
N PHE A 258 0.91 10.17 -16.53
CA PHE A 258 -0.49 10.21 -16.91
C PHE A 258 -1.38 10.30 -15.67
N VAL A 259 -1.18 9.38 -14.71
CA VAL A 259 -1.91 9.35 -13.43
C VAL A 259 -1.67 10.64 -12.66
N GLY A 260 -0.43 11.15 -12.66
CA GLY A 260 0.03 12.16 -11.70
C GLY A 260 0.42 11.50 -10.38
N ALA A 261 0.97 10.29 -10.44
CA ALA A 261 1.40 9.55 -9.27
C ALA A 261 2.68 10.16 -8.69
N GLU A 262 2.75 10.22 -7.36
CA GLU A 262 3.90 10.75 -6.61
C GLU A 262 4.68 9.64 -5.92
N GLY A 263 4.15 8.42 -5.91
CA GLY A 263 4.86 7.19 -5.64
C GLY A 263 4.43 6.12 -6.65
N VAL A 264 5.29 5.14 -6.90
CA VAL A 264 4.94 4.04 -7.81
C VAL A 264 5.40 2.70 -7.26
N SER A 265 4.62 1.66 -7.51
CA SER A 265 5.07 0.28 -7.34
C SER A 265 5.02 -0.44 -8.68
N TYR A 266 5.96 -1.36 -8.87
CA TYR A 266 6.10 -2.17 -10.06
C TYR A 266 6.94 -3.42 -9.76
N ASP A 267 6.78 -4.46 -10.57
CA ASP A 267 7.43 -5.74 -10.31
C ASP A 267 8.97 -5.65 -10.41
N ILE A 268 9.63 -6.11 -9.34
CA ILE A 268 11.09 -6.24 -9.21
C ILE A 268 11.49 -7.63 -8.68
N GLY A 269 10.59 -8.61 -8.79
CA GLY A 269 10.80 -10.00 -8.37
C GLY A 269 10.46 -10.30 -6.92
N MET A 270 9.73 -9.41 -6.24
CA MET A 270 9.29 -9.61 -4.86
C MET A 270 7.96 -10.37 -4.81
N LYS A 271 7.85 -11.32 -3.88
CA LYS A 271 6.59 -12.03 -3.59
C LYS A 271 5.90 -11.46 -2.36
N HIS A 272 4.58 -11.29 -2.45
CA HIS A 272 3.75 -11.07 -1.27
C HIS A 272 3.72 -12.33 -0.40
N ALA A 273 3.63 -12.13 0.93
CA ALA A 273 3.47 -13.22 1.89
C ALA A 273 4.53 -14.34 1.82
N ALA A 274 5.78 -14.00 1.47
CA ALA A 274 6.90 -14.92 1.47
C ALA A 274 6.98 -15.74 2.78
N LYS A 275 7.24 -17.04 2.65
CA LYS A 275 7.33 -17.95 3.81
C LYS A 275 8.59 -17.65 4.62
N LYS A 276 8.60 -18.09 5.88
CA LYS A 276 9.79 -17.96 6.73
C LYS A 276 11.00 -18.63 6.05
N GLY A 277 12.06 -17.86 5.84
CA GLY A 277 13.29 -18.32 5.19
C GLY A 277 13.33 -18.14 3.67
N GLU A 278 12.20 -17.79 3.05
CA GLU A 278 12.15 -17.46 1.63
C GLU A 278 12.72 -16.05 1.42
N LYS A 279 13.75 -15.94 0.57
CA LYS A 279 14.47 -14.70 0.28
C LYS A 279 14.62 -14.52 -1.23
N HIS A 280 14.19 -13.37 -1.73
CA HIS A 280 14.26 -12.98 -3.14
C HIS A 280 15.22 -11.79 -3.29
N GLU A 281 16.11 -11.87 -4.28
CA GLU A 281 16.97 -10.76 -4.65
C GLU A 281 16.16 -9.73 -5.47
N PRO A 282 16.17 -8.44 -5.09
CA PRO A 282 15.58 -7.38 -5.90
C PRO A 282 16.23 -7.25 -7.28
N ASP A 283 15.43 -7.03 -8.33
CA ASP A 283 15.91 -6.66 -9.67
C ASP A 283 16.47 -5.21 -9.66
N ILE A 284 17.73 -5.07 -9.21
CA ILE A 284 18.42 -3.78 -9.06
C ILE A 284 18.57 -3.07 -10.41
N GLU A 285 18.83 -3.80 -11.49
CA GLU A 285 19.03 -3.22 -12.81
C GLU A 285 17.75 -2.53 -13.29
N ARG A 286 16.59 -3.18 -13.07
CA ARG A 286 15.28 -2.57 -13.32
C ARG A 286 15.03 -1.39 -12.42
N LEU A 287 15.25 -1.53 -11.11
CA LEU A 287 15.08 -0.43 -10.16
C LEU A 287 15.89 0.80 -10.55
N GLU A 288 17.18 0.65 -10.83
CA GLU A 288 18.06 1.75 -11.23
C GLU A 288 17.61 2.40 -12.54
N THR A 289 17.28 1.58 -13.54
CA THR A 289 16.86 2.08 -14.86
C THR A 289 15.56 2.88 -14.76
N VAL A 290 14.54 2.31 -14.10
CA VAL A 290 13.23 2.93 -13.95
C VAL A 290 13.28 4.18 -13.07
N GLN A 291 13.93 4.11 -11.90
CA GLN A 291 14.04 5.27 -11.00
C GLN A 291 14.82 6.42 -11.64
N ARG A 292 15.89 6.13 -12.40
CA ARG A 292 16.61 7.15 -13.17
C ARG A 292 15.73 7.74 -14.26
N GLY A 293 14.95 6.92 -14.97
CA GLY A 293 13.98 7.37 -15.96
C GLY A 293 12.96 8.34 -15.39
N LEU A 294 12.30 7.96 -14.28
CA LEU A 294 11.35 8.80 -13.57
C LEU A 294 11.98 10.13 -13.15
N PHE A 295 13.18 10.10 -12.57
CA PHE A 295 13.89 11.29 -12.13
C PHE A 295 14.21 12.27 -13.27
N LEU A 296 14.71 11.76 -14.40
CA LEU A 296 15.12 12.59 -15.52
C LEU A 296 13.92 13.14 -16.30
N GLU A 297 12.86 12.35 -16.49
CA GLU A 297 11.70 12.71 -17.31
C GLU A 297 10.66 13.55 -16.57
N LEU A 298 10.51 13.34 -15.26
CA LEU A 298 9.51 14.05 -14.44
C LEU A 298 10.12 15.16 -13.58
N GLY A 299 11.45 15.31 -13.60
CA GLY A 299 12.16 16.40 -12.92
C GLY A 299 12.17 16.31 -11.39
N GLY A 300 11.77 15.18 -10.82
CA GLY A 300 11.62 14.97 -9.38
C GLY A 300 11.78 13.51 -8.98
N ASN A 301 11.94 13.27 -7.68
CA ASN A 301 12.00 11.91 -7.14
C ASN A 301 10.57 11.35 -7.01
N ILE A 302 10.25 10.32 -7.80
CA ILE A 302 9.02 9.54 -7.65
C ILE A 302 9.39 8.22 -6.95
N PRO A 303 9.28 8.15 -5.61
CA PRO A 303 9.72 7.00 -4.83
C PRO A 303 9.08 5.68 -5.31
N PHE A 304 9.93 4.67 -5.50
CA PHE A 304 9.49 3.30 -5.59
C PHE A 304 9.00 2.79 -4.23
N ALA A 305 7.81 2.23 -4.19
CA ALA A 305 7.29 1.49 -3.05
C ALA A 305 7.48 -0.02 -3.28
N GLN A 306 8.37 -0.62 -2.49
CA GLN A 306 8.60 -2.06 -2.50
C GLN A 306 7.49 -2.75 -1.72
N HIS A 307 6.74 -3.59 -2.43
CA HIS A 307 5.86 -4.56 -1.79
C HIS A 307 6.58 -5.89 -1.59
N GLY A 308 6.12 -6.70 -0.64
CA GLY A 308 6.76 -7.99 -0.34
C GLY A 308 8.08 -7.92 0.43
N GLY A 309 8.41 -6.80 1.09
CA GLY A 309 9.70 -6.60 1.78
C GLY A 309 10.05 -7.62 2.88
N THR A 310 9.08 -8.41 3.36
CA THR A 310 9.36 -9.55 4.26
C THR A 310 10.26 -10.59 3.60
N GLY A 311 9.99 -10.88 2.32
CA GLY A 311 10.71 -11.85 1.51
C GLY A 311 11.95 -11.27 0.81
N ALA A 312 12.22 -9.98 0.92
CA ALA A 312 13.43 -9.41 0.32
C ALA A 312 14.68 -9.93 1.04
N SER A 313 15.71 -10.31 0.27
CA SER A 313 17.04 -10.65 0.79
C SER A 313 17.77 -9.42 1.36
N ARG A 314 17.47 -8.24 0.81
CA ARG A 314 17.97 -6.93 1.26
C ARG A 314 17.06 -5.79 0.77
N VAL A 315 17.14 -4.65 1.45
CA VAL A 315 16.57 -3.37 0.97
C VAL A 315 17.59 -2.62 0.13
N VAL A 316 17.23 -2.30 -1.13
CA VAL A 316 18.09 -1.50 -2.02
C VAL A 316 17.92 0.00 -1.68
N ARG A 317 18.62 0.44 -0.63
CA ARG A 317 18.40 1.76 -0.01
C ARG A 317 18.43 2.90 -1.02
N GLY A 318 17.46 3.81 -0.91
CA GLY A 318 17.32 5.02 -1.72
C GLY A 318 16.84 4.81 -3.16
N LEU A 319 16.98 3.61 -3.71
CA LEU A 319 16.24 3.20 -4.91
C LEU A 319 14.83 2.75 -4.54
N VAL A 320 14.72 2.04 -3.43
CA VAL A 320 13.44 1.84 -2.73
C VAL A 320 13.19 3.06 -1.85
N GLY A 321 12.15 3.84 -2.14
CA GLY A 321 11.75 4.99 -1.33
C GLY A 321 10.95 4.57 -0.09
N LYS A 322 10.12 3.54 -0.23
CA LYS A 322 9.24 2.99 0.82
C LYS A 322 9.29 1.46 0.78
N ASP A 323 9.54 0.80 1.92
CA ASP A 323 9.58 -0.67 2.03
C ASP A 323 8.45 -1.19 2.92
N ASN A 324 7.49 -1.93 2.34
CA ASN A 324 6.31 -2.42 3.05
C ASN A 324 6.60 -3.77 3.74
N ILE A 325 6.39 -3.82 5.06
CA ILE A 325 6.53 -5.03 5.89
C ILE A 325 5.21 -5.35 6.60
N ASN A 326 4.71 -6.58 6.41
CA ASN A 326 3.51 -7.07 7.10
C ASN A 326 3.73 -8.46 7.72
N THR A 327 3.94 -9.47 6.88
CA THR A 327 3.95 -10.88 7.29
C THR A 327 4.93 -11.17 8.42
N GLN A 328 6.10 -10.52 8.43
CA GLN A 328 7.07 -10.70 9.51
C GLN A 328 6.49 -10.33 10.90
N TYR A 329 5.73 -9.23 11.01
CA TYR A 329 5.14 -8.81 12.29
C TYR A 329 4.04 -9.78 12.75
N LEU A 330 3.22 -10.26 11.81
CA LEU A 330 2.19 -11.26 12.09
C LEU A 330 2.80 -12.58 12.57
N VAL A 331 3.86 -13.04 11.90
CA VAL A 331 4.60 -14.27 12.27
C VAL A 331 5.25 -14.12 13.64
N ASP A 332 5.92 -13.00 13.92
CA ASP A 332 6.56 -12.78 15.22
C ASP A 332 5.54 -12.72 16.36
N GLY A 333 4.40 -12.05 16.16
CA GLY A 333 3.30 -12.03 17.13
C GLY A 333 2.66 -13.40 17.35
N ALA A 334 2.40 -14.15 16.27
CA ALA A 334 1.81 -15.49 16.35
C ALA A 334 2.74 -16.50 17.06
N ASN A 335 4.04 -16.47 16.74
CA ASN A 335 5.02 -17.34 17.41
C ASN A 335 5.13 -16.99 18.90
N PHE A 336 5.16 -15.70 19.26
CA PHE A 336 5.15 -15.30 20.66
C PHE A 336 3.92 -15.84 21.42
N PHE A 337 2.73 -15.77 20.81
CA PHE A 337 1.53 -16.35 21.39
C PHE A 337 1.61 -17.88 21.54
N ALA A 338 2.11 -18.57 20.51
CA ALA A 338 2.27 -20.02 20.52
C ALA A 338 3.20 -20.45 21.67
N ASP A 339 4.38 -19.85 21.77
CA ASP A 339 5.36 -20.12 22.82
C ASP A 339 4.78 -19.84 24.22
N HIS A 340 4.04 -18.73 24.37
CA HIS A 340 3.39 -18.42 25.64
C HIS A 340 2.31 -19.44 26.01
N TYR A 341 1.50 -19.88 25.05
CA TYR A 341 0.48 -20.90 25.28
C TYR A 341 1.11 -22.25 25.64
N GLU A 342 2.12 -22.72 24.90
CA GLU A 342 2.80 -23.99 25.20
C GLU A 342 3.36 -24.00 26.63
N LYS A 343 4.00 -22.91 27.05
CA LYS A 343 4.54 -22.78 28.40
C LYS A 343 3.48 -22.73 29.50
N ASN A 344 2.29 -22.19 29.22
CA ASN A 344 1.28 -21.90 30.24
C ASN A 344 -0.03 -22.66 30.05
N LYS A 345 -0.07 -23.68 29.19
CA LYS A 345 -1.29 -24.36 28.73
C LYS A 345 -2.25 -24.72 29.86
N GLU A 346 -1.78 -25.47 30.85
CA GLU A 346 -2.62 -25.94 31.97
C GLU A 346 -3.11 -24.77 32.83
N ALA A 347 -2.27 -23.77 33.08
CA ALA A 347 -2.64 -22.57 33.83
C ALA A 347 -3.70 -21.74 33.09
N ILE A 348 -3.59 -21.61 31.75
CA ILE A 348 -4.60 -20.93 30.92
C ILE A 348 -5.93 -21.68 30.99
N ARG A 349 -5.92 -23.01 30.83
CA ARG A 349 -7.14 -23.84 30.89
C ARG A 349 -7.77 -23.83 32.28
N GLY A 350 -6.95 -23.71 33.33
CA GLY A 350 -7.40 -23.53 34.70
C GLY A 350 -7.84 -22.09 35.06
N GLY A 351 -7.79 -21.13 34.14
CA GLY A 351 -8.25 -19.76 34.38
C GLY A 351 -7.29 -18.90 35.22
N VAL A 352 -6.00 -19.24 35.28
CA VAL A 352 -5.01 -18.49 36.06
C VAL A 352 -4.75 -17.13 35.40
N LYS A 353 -5.18 -16.05 36.05
CA LYS A 353 -5.10 -14.66 35.54
C LYS A 353 -3.71 -14.25 35.04
N SER A 354 -2.62 -14.67 35.71
CA SER A 354 -1.26 -14.33 35.29
C SER A 354 -0.84 -15.00 33.97
N ALA A 355 -1.50 -16.11 33.60
CA ALA A 355 -1.26 -16.85 32.38
C ALA A 355 -2.17 -16.43 31.21
N CYS A 356 -3.37 -15.90 31.48
CA CYS A 356 -4.35 -15.47 30.46
C CYS A 356 -4.64 -13.95 30.44
N GLY A 357 -3.94 -13.15 31.23
CA GLY A 357 -4.18 -11.71 31.38
C GLY A 357 -3.55 -10.82 30.30
N THR A 358 -3.71 -9.50 30.49
CA THR A 358 -3.26 -8.45 29.56
C THR A 358 -1.75 -8.42 29.29
N GLY A 359 -0.95 -9.02 30.17
CA GLY A 359 0.51 -9.08 30.02
C GLY A 359 1.00 -9.78 28.74
N ILE A 360 0.16 -10.60 28.10
CA ILE A 360 0.51 -11.23 26.81
C ILE A 360 0.62 -10.16 25.72
N TYR A 361 -0.39 -9.30 25.59
CA TYR A 361 -0.41 -8.22 24.60
C TYR A 361 0.71 -7.20 24.86
N LEU A 362 0.97 -6.85 26.13
CA LEU A 362 2.07 -5.94 26.48
C LEU A 362 3.45 -6.49 26.08
N LYS A 363 3.67 -7.80 26.24
CA LYS A 363 4.91 -8.44 25.80
C LYS A 363 4.99 -8.53 24.27
N MET A 364 3.87 -8.78 23.60
CA MET A 364 3.81 -8.78 22.13
C MET A 364 4.18 -7.42 21.54
N ILE A 365 3.77 -6.31 22.18
CA ILE A 365 4.20 -4.96 21.79
C ILE A 365 5.73 -4.88 21.70
N ILE A 366 6.44 -5.36 22.74
CA ILE A 366 7.91 -5.33 22.78
C ILE A 366 8.55 -6.20 21.69
N ILE A 367 7.98 -7.38 21.41
CA ILE A 367 8.48 -8.25 20.33
C ILE A 367 8.37 -7.55 18.97
N GLN A 368 7.22 -6.96 18.68
CA GLN A 368 7.01 -6.27 17.40
C GLN A 368 7.81 -4.97 17.30
N ALA A 369 7.97 -4.23 18.40
CA ALA A 369 8.78 -3.02 18.44
C ALA A 369 10.24 -3.34 18.11
N LYS A 370 10.80 -4.40 18.72
CA LYS A 370 12.16 -4.86 18.41
C LYS A 370 12.32 -5.22 16.94
N ARG A 371 11.35 -5.93 16.35
CA ARG A 371 11.39 -6.24 14.92
C ARG A 371 11.36 -4.98 14.07
N ALA A 372 10.51 -4.01 14.40
CA ALA A 372 10.43 -2.75 13.67
C ALA A 372 11.77 -1.98 13.76
N VAL A 373 12.41 -1.95 14.92
CA VAL A 373 13.76 -1.36 15.09
C VAL A 373 14.81 -2.04 14.20
N GLU A 374 14.79 -3.37 14.10
CA GLU A 374 15.70 -4.09 13.19
C GLU A 374 15.46 -3.68 11.73
N LYS A 375 14.20 -3.51 11.32
CA LYS A 375 13.84 -3.05 9.98
C LYS A 375 14.18 -1.58 9.73
N LEU A 376 14.05 -0.70 10.73
CA LEU A 376 14.51 0.69 10.65
C LEU A 376 16.04 0.76 10.43
N LYS A 377 16.80 -0.15 11.08
CA LYS A 377 18.25 -0.26 10.85
C LYS A 377 18.56 -0.81 9.45
N GLU A 378 17.81 -1.81 8.99
CA GLU A 378 17.96 -2.40 7.66
C GLU A 378 17.70 -1.38 6.54
N THR A 379 16.73 -0.48 6.72
CA THR A 379 16.39 0.59 5.76
C THR A 379 17.32 1.81 5.84
N GLY A 380 18.19 1.87 6.86
CA GLY A 380 19.08 3.01 7.10
C GLY A 380 18.37 4.25 7.65
N SER A 381 17.10 4.13 8.07
CA SER A 381 16.30 5.22 8.61
C SER A 381 16.42 5.40 10.13
N PHE A 382 17.03 4.42 10.82
CA PHE A 382 17.19 4.45 12.27
C PHE A 382 18.02 5.66 12.75
N GLY A 383 17.47 6.43 13.69
CA GLY A 383 18.15 7.57 14.32
C GLY A 383 18.17 8.86 13.47
N LEU A 384 17.42 8.92 12.36
CA LEU A 384 17.46 10.08 11.46
C LEU A 384 16.58 11.26 11.88
N ALA A 385 15.76 11.12 12.94
CA ALA A 385 14.81 12.16 13.31
C ALA A 385 15.45 13.55 13.55
N PRO A 386 16.56 13.69 14.29
CA PRO A 386 17.15 15.01 14.54
C PRO A 386 17.65 15.69 13.27
N ARG A 387 18.09 14.89 12.28
CA ARG A 387 18.55 15.41 10.99
C ARG A 387 17.38 15.90 10.14
N LEU A 388 16.27 15.15 10.11
CA LEU A 388 15.09 15.49 9.33
C LEU A 388 14.35 16.70 9.91
N LEU A 389 14.18 16.75 11.23
CA LEU A 389 13.53 17.87 11.91
C LEU A 389 14.26 19.20 11.74
N LYS A 390 15.58 19.20 11.49
CA LYS A 390 16.35 20.41 11.16
C LYS A 390 16.09 20.97 9.77
N VAL A 391 15.53 20.17 8.86
CA VAL A 391 15.23 20.58 7.48
C VAL A 391 13.75 20.92 7.31
N LEU A 392 12.90 20.37 8.19
CA LEU A 392 11.45 20.62 8.21
C LEU A 392 11.04 21.87 9.03
N LYS A 393 11.90 22.30 9.96
CA LYS A 393 11.79 23.58 10.68
C LYS A 393 12.54 24.66 9.93
#